data_AF-A0A436R3K2-F1
#
_entry.id   AF-A0A436R3K2-F1
#
_cell.length_a   1.000
_cell.length_b   1.000
_cell.length_c   1.000
_cell.angle_alpha   90.00
_cell.angle_beta   90.00
_cell.angle_gamma   90.00
#
_symmetry.space_group_name_H-M   'P 1'
#
loop_
_entity.id
_entity.type
_entity.pdbx_description
1 polymer ?
#
loop_
_entity_poly.entity_id
_entity_poly.type
_entity_poly.pdbx_seq_one_letter_code
_entity_poly.pdbx_strand_id
1 'polypeptide(L)'
;FDEAVHLLLRRSVADIATHIPDFLRPSLTARDIAAASSIPSRPRAAFSEIARIVEAALFARRPVGAEGWQQARGAYERFAFRDAWA
;
A
#
# COMPACT_ATOMS: atom_id res chain seq x y z
N PHE A 1 11.78 5.12 -9.74
CA PHE A 1 10.48 5.64 -9.26
C PHE A 1 10.28 5.33 -7.76
N ASP A 2 11.36 5.15 -7.02
CA ASP A 2 11.35 4.53 -5.70
C ASP A 2 10.65 5.43 -4.68
N GLU A 3 10.99 6.73 -4.67
CA GLU A 3 10.31 7.73 -3.85
C GLU A 3 8.83 7.89 -4.20
N ALA A 4 8.47 7.75 -5.48
CA ALA A 4 7.08 7.87 -5.91
C ALA A 4 6.22 6.71 -5.39
N VAL A 5 6.71 5.46 -5.49
CA VAL A 5 5.98 4.32 -4.90
C VAL A 5 6.01 4.34 -3.38
N HIS A 6 7.07 4.86 -2.77
CA HIS A 6 7.14 5.03 -1.31
C HIS A 6 6.13 6.08 -0.82
N LEU A 7 5.91 7.14 -1.59
CA LEU A 7 4.84 8.11 -1.33
C LEU A 7 3.45 7.46 -1.40
N LEU A 8 3.18 6.61 -2.40
CA LEU A 8 1.91 5.88 -2.50
C LEU A 8 1.68 4.96 -1.29
N LEU A 9 2.72 4.27 -0.82
CA LEU A 9 2.63 3.45 0.39
C LEU A 9 2.27 4.30 1.62
N ARG A 10 3.00 5.40 1.85
CA ARG A 10 2.72 6.30 3.00
C ARG A 10 1.32 6.89 2.93
N ARG A 11 0.88 7.30 1.74
CA ARG A 11 -0.49 7.82 1.55
C ARG A 11 -1.53 6.75 1.84
N SER A 12 -1.32 5.53 1.37
CA SER A 12 -2.23 4.40 1.64
C SER A 12 -2.31 4.07 3.14
N VAL A 13 -1.20 4.17 3.88
CA VAL A 13 -1.22 4.03 5.35
C VAL A 13 -2.07 5.13 6.00
N ALA A 14 -1.94 6.38 5.56
CA ALA A 14 -2.76 7.48 6.08
C ALA A 14 -4.27 7.31 5.75
N ASP A 15 -4.58 6.82 4.55
CA ASP A 15 -5.96 6.53 4.14
C ASP A 15 -6.54 5.36 4.98
N ILE A 16 -5.77 4.29 5.26
CA ILE A 16 -6.18 3.21 6.19
C ILE A 16 -6.49 3.78 7.58
N ALA A 17 -5.66 4.68 8.10
CA ALA A 17 -5.89 5.31 9.40
C ALA A 17 -7.21 6.11 9.46
N THR A 18 -7.63 6.66 8.32
CA THR A 18 -8.89 7.40 8.18
C THR A 18 -10.09 6.46 8.12
N HIS A 19 -9.98 5.34 7.41
CA HIS A 19 -11.07 4.36 7.25
C HIS A 19 -11.23 3.44 8.47
N ILE A 20 -10.14 3.14 9.19
CA ILE A 20 -10.13 2.25 10.34
C ILE A 20 -9.40 2.96 11.50
N PRO A 21 -10.10 3.83 12.25
CA PRO A 21 -9.53 4.48 13.42
C PRO A 21 -8.95 3.47 14.42
N ASP A 22 -7.90 3.87 15.14
CA ASP A 22 -7.21 3.11 16.19
C ASP A 22 -6.55 1.78 15.77
N PHE A 23 -6.59 1.42 14.49
CA PHE A 23 -5.94 0.21 13.98
C PHE A 23 -4.42 0.33 13.91
N LEU A 24 -3.89 1.47 13.43
CA LEU A 24 -2.46 1.62 13.23
C LEU A 24 -1.71 1.81 14.54
N ARG A 25 -0.60 1.08 14.67
CA ARG A 25 0.38 1.24 15.76
C ARG A 25 1.77 1.49 15.19
N PRO A 26 2.63 2.28 15.87
CA PRO A 26 3.99 2.56 15.40
C PRO A 26 4.84 1.31 15.10
N SER A 27 4.53 0.18 15.72
CA SER A 27 5.25 -1.08 15.53
C SER A 27 4.82 -1.88 14.29
N LEU A 28 3.74 -1.49 13.60
CA LEU A 28 3.24 -2.24 12.45
C LEU A 28 4.09 -1.98 11.21
N THR A 29 4.51 -3.06 10.57
CA THR A 29 5.14 -3.01 9.24
C THR A 29 4.08 -2.96 8.13
N ALA A 30 4.52 -2.65 6.91
CA ALA A 30 3.65 -2.76 5.73
C ALA A 30 3.12 -4.20 5.55
N ARG A 31 3.88 -5.23 5.93
CA ARG A 31 3.40 -6.63 5.90
C ARG A 31 2.31 -6.89 6.93
N ASP A 32 2.47 -6.37 8.14
CA ASP A 32 1.47 -6.54 9.20
C ASP A 32 0.15 -5.88 8.80
N ILE A 33 0.22 -4.67 8.24
CA ILE A 33 -0.94 -3.95 7.70
C ILE A 33 -1.58 -4.74 6.55
N ALA A 34 -0.78 -5.26 5.60
CA ALA A 34 -1.27 -6.05 4.47
C ALA A 34 -1.94 -7.37 4.88
N ALA A 35 -1.59 -7.92 6.05
CA ALA A 35 -2.17 -9.14 6.59
C ALA A 35 -3.45 -8.92 7.42
N ALA A 36 -3.80 -7.69 7.76
CA ALA A 36 -4.85 -7.39 8.71
C ALA A 36 -6.27 -7.68 8.18
N SER A 37 -6.98 -8.60 8.81
CA SER A 37 -8.35 -8.98 8.44
C SER A 37 -9.39 -7.87 8.66
N SER A 38 -9.07 -6.85 9.45
CA SER A 38 -9.90 -5.65 9.62
C SER A 38 -10.00 -4.79 8.36
N ILE A 39 -9.05 -4.92 7.42
CA ILE A 39 -9.08 -4.21 6.15
C ILE A 39 -9.90 -5.03 5.13
N PRO A 40 -10.90 -4.42 4.45
CA PRO A 40 -11.67 -5.09 3.41
C PRO A 40 -10.77 -5.71 2.33
N SER A 41 -11.21 -6.83 1.76
CA SER A 41 -10.38 -7.67 0.88
C SER A 41 -9.78 -6.91 -0.30
N ARG A 42 -10.57 -6.05 -0.94
CA ARG A 42 -10.17 -5.26 -2.12
C ARG A 42 -9.06 -4.23 -1.81
N PRO A 43 -9.23 -3.30 -0.85
CA PRO A 43 -8.17 -2.37 -0.49
C PRO A 43 -6.97 -3.08 0.15
N ARG A 44 -7.18 -4.17 0.90
CA ARG A 44 -6.07 -4.97 1.44
C ARG A 44 -5.21 -5.59 0.34
N ALA A 45 -5.82 -6.15 -0.70
CA ALA A 45 -5.09 -6.70 -1.85
C ALA A 45 -4.31 -5.61 -2.60
N ALA A 46 -4.93 -4.45 -2.85
CA ALA A 46 -4.28 -3.33 -3.51
C ALA A 46 -3.11 -2.76 -2.68
N PHE A 47 -3.29 -2.59 -1.36
CA PHE A 47 -2.22 -2.18 -0.45
C PHE A 47 -1.06 -3.18 -0.44
N SER A 48 -1.36 -4.48 -0.43
CA SER A 48 -0.36 -5.57 -0.46
C SER A 48 0.52 -5.49 -1.71
N GLU A 49 -0.06 -5.13 -2.86
CA GLU A 49 0.66 -4.96 -4.12
C GLU A 49 1.64 -3.79 -4.07
N ILE A 50 1.20 -2.63 -3.55
CA ILE A 50 2.06 -1.46 -3.34
C ILE A 50 3.21 -1.80 -2.39
N ALA A 51 2.90 -2.43 -1.24
CA ALA A 51 3.88 -2.83 -0.25
C ALA A 51 4.95 -3.75 -0.87
N ARG A 52 4.55 -4.76 -1.63
CA ARG A 52 5.48 -5.69 -2.29
C ARG A 52 6.43 -4.99 -3.26
N ILE A 53 5.94 -4.00 -4.02
CA ILE A 53 6.78 -3.22 -4.96
C ILE A 53 7.81 -2.38 -4.19
N VAL A 54 7.38 -1.69 -3.13
CA VAL A 54 8.28 -0.90 -2.28
C VAL A 54 9.32 -1.78 -1.60
N GLU A 55 8.92 -2.92 -1.05
CA GLU A 55 9.82 -3.86 -0.39
C GLU A 55 10.86 -4.45 -1.35
N ALA A 56 10.47 -4.78 -2.57
CA ALA A 56 11.42 -5.25 -3.59
C ALA A 56 12.48 -4.18 -3.90
N ALA A 57 12.08 -2.90 -3.93
CA ALA A 57 13.01 -1.80 -4.14
C ALA A 57 13.96 -1.60 -2.96
N LEU A 58 13.41 -1.57 -1.75
CA LEU A 58 14.17 -1.31 -0.53
C LEU A 58 15.11 -2.48 -0.15
N PHE A 59 14.61 -3.72 -0.22
CA PHE A 59 15.33 -4.88 0.32
C PHE A 59 16.08 -5.69 -0.74
N ALA A 60 15.54 -5.81 -1.95
CA ALA A 60 16.23 -6.53 -3.04
C ALA A 60 17.13 -5.61 -3.87
N ARG A 61 17.22 -4.32 -3.53
CA ARG A 61 18.00 -3.30 -4.27
C ARG A 61 17.62 -3.23 -5.76
N ARG A 62 16.37 -3.56 -6.08
CA ARG A 62 15.82 -3.55 -7.45
C ARG A 62 15.12 -2.21 -7.69
N PRO A 63 15.74 -1.26 -8.43
CA PRO A 63 15.12 0.04 -8.63
C PRO A 63 13.76 -0.10 -9.33
N VAL A 64 12.81 0.76 -8.97
CA VAL A 64 11.48 0.75 -9.57
C VAL A 64 11.55 1.43 -10.93
N GLY A 65 11.42 0.64 -11.98
CA GLY A 65 11.26 1.10 -13.36
C GLY A 65 9.83 1.57 -13.67
N ALA A 66 9.60 1.97 -14.93
CA ALA A 66 8.30 2.47 -15.38
C ALA A 66 7.16 1.45 -15.18
N GLU A 67 7.42 0.17 -15.40
CA GLU A 67 6.43 -0.90 -15.20
C GLU A 67 6.00 -1.00 -13.73
N GLY A 68 6.97 -1.06 -12.81
CA GLY A 68 6.69 -1.11 -11.37
C GLY A 68 5.97 0.15 -10.88
N TRP A 69 6.26 1.30 -11.46
CA TRP A 69 5.51 2.53 -11.21
C TRP A 69 4.04 2.42 -11.65
N GLN A 70 3.78 1.95 -12.89
CA GLN A 70 2.41 1.80 -13.37
C GLN A 70 1.61 0.77 -12.57
N GLN A 71 2.24 -0.32 -12.15
CA GLN A 71 1.63 -1.31 -11.25
C GLN A 71 1.24 -0.67 -9.90
N ALA A 72 2.17 0.02 -9.25
CA ALA A 72 1.90 0.67 -7.96
C ALA A 72 0.83 1.76 -8.06
N ARG A 73 0.87 2.56 -9.13
CA ARG A 73 -0.15 3.59 -9.40
C ARG A 73 -1.53 2.96 -9.60
N GLY A 74 -1.65 1.93 -10.45
CA GLY A 74 -2.92 1.23 -10.68
C GLY A 74 -3.45 0.53 -9.42
N ALA A 75 -2.55 0.00 -8.58
CA ALA A 75 -2.93 -0.51 -7.26
C ALA A 75 -3.48 0.61 -6.37
N TYR A 76 -2.82 1.77 -6.33
CA TYR A 76 -3.30 2.92 -5.56
C TYR A 76 -4.66 3.43 -6.06
N GLU A 77 -4.89 3.46 -7.38
CA GLU A 77 -6.20 3.80 -7.94
C GLU A 77 -7.29 2.83 -7.42
N ARG A 78 -7.06 1.52 -7.51
CA ARG A 78 -8.00 0.51 -6.99
C ARG A 78 -8.24 0.62 -5.48
N PHE A 79 -7.22 1.05 -4.75
CA PHE A 79 -7.27 1.28 -3.30
C PHE A 79 -8.06 2.55 -2.94
N ALA A 80 -7.88 3.65 -3.67
CA ALA A 80 -8.42 4.96 -3.32
C ALA A 80 -9.89 5.17 -3.74
N PHE A 81 -10.45 4.31 -4.60
CA PHE A 81 -11.86 4.40 -4.98
C PHE A 81 -12.78 4.09 -3.79
N ARG A 82 -13.78 4.95 -3.58
CA ARG A 82 -14.74 4.86 -2.46
C ARG A 82 -15.43 3.49 -2.38
N ASP A 83 -15.78 2.91 -3.53
CA ASP A 83 -16.45 1.61 -3.61
C ASP A 83 -15.58 0.44 -3.13
N ALA A 84 -14.26 0.63 -3.03
CA ALA A 84 -13.37 -0.39 -2.46
C ALA A 84 -13.51 -0.49 -0.93
N TRP A 85 -14.01 0.56 -0.29
CA TRP A 85 -14.13 0.70 1.17
C TRP A 85 -15.58 0.71 1.67
N ALA A 86 -16.54 0.48 0.78
CA ALA A 86 -17.96 0.41 1.08
C ALA A 86 -18.36 -0.91 1.75
#